data_AF-A0A6L9TEA1-F1
#
_entry.id   AF-A0A6L9TEA1-F1
#
_cell.length_a   1.000
_cell.length_b   1.000
_cell.length_c   1.000
_cell.angle_alpha   90.00
_cell.angle_beta   90.00
_cell.angle_gamma   90.00
#
_symmetry.space_group_name_H-M   'P 1'
#
loop_
_entity.id
_entity.type
_entity.pdbx_description
1 polymer ?
#
loop_
_entity_poly.entity_id
_entity_poly.type
_entity_poly.pdbx_seq_one_letter_code
_entity_poly.pdbx_strand_id
1 'polypeptide(L)'
;MTMKTMMRGVVACLAAASMAALAGCGSGTGNAGGDSAKSTTAAVKKLDLSKIEYSVESTPIDGKRQLAMSYTNDTGFAIASVQVAYRQKSDVTEEQKTAAFAELRKGGMDDDGYSSSKDLPLKCTSDRLVESGGTVENQGCDVGGWKAVGDFLPIMEPDVMTVVYFKSANKIGQATYDLVNRKTTIDSEVKDAVNWKDDALTRTLPKPKSKLVIDNYAHKTAVSYDAYGISRDQFKQYIEACKEKGFTEDSSYDTSAYLNGESGSRLSLNYDADEQSMSIQLTAKQ
;
A
#
# COMPACT_ATOMS: atom_id res chain seq x y z
N MET A 1 -9.70 -10.34 -15.74
CA MET A 1 -9.07 -9.43 -14.76
C MET A 1 -9.81 -8.09 -14.82
N THR A 2 -10.69 -7.79 -13.87
CA THR A 2 -11.35 -6.47 -13.81
C THR A 2 -10.33 -5.42 -13.36
N MET A 3 -10.42 -4.20 -13.92
CA MET A 3 -9.47 -3.09 -13.74
C MET A 3 -9.14 -2.75 -12.26
N LYS A 4 -10.05 -3.13 -11.32
CA LYS A 4 -9.87 -3.03 -9.87
C LYS A 4 -8.74 -3.92 -9.30
N THR A 5 -8.42 -5.04 -9.95
CA THR A 5 -7.34 -5.96 -9.50
C THR A 5 -5.94 -5.44 -9.86
N MET A 6 -5.82 -4.54 -10.83
CA MET A 6 -4.52 -3.94 -11.22
C MET A 6 -4.10 -2.76 -10.32
N MET A 7 -5.00 -2.18 -9.51
CA MET A 7 -4.74 -0.94 -8.77
C MET A 7 -4.23 -1.15 -7.33
N ARG A 8 -4.32 -2.37 -6.78
CA ARG A 8 -3.82 -2.67 -5.43
C ARG A 8 -2.35 -3.06 -5.49
N GLY A 9 -1.45 -2.09 -5.60
CA GLY A 9 -0.03 -2.44 -5.66
C GLY A 9 1.00 -1.33 -5.73
N VAL A 10 0.66 -0.07 -5.48
CA VAL A 10 1.60 1.03 -5.73
C VAL A 10 2.53 1.30 -4.54
N VAL A 11 2.04 1.32 -3.29
CA VAL A 11 2.95 1.31 -2.14
C VAL A 11 3.62 -0.06 -2.00
N ALA A 12 2.95 -1.14 -2.42
CA ALA A 12 3.54 -2.48 -2.50
C ALA A 12 4.68 -2.60 -3.54
N CYS A 13 4.76 -1.72 -4.55
CA CYS A 13 5.94 -1.64 -5.43
C CYS A 13 7.20 -1.13 -4.71
N LEU A 14 7.06 -0.40 -3.59
CA LEU A 14 8.19 -0.12 -2.69
C LEU A 14 8.61 -1.37 -1.90
N ALA A 15 7.69 -2.30 -1.66
CA ALA A 15 7.91 -3.56 -0.95
C ALA A 15 8.47 -4.71 -1.82
N ALA A 16 8.58 -4.55 -3.14
CA ALA A 16 8.96 -5.63 -4.07
C ALA A 16 10.46 -5.91 -4.17
N ALA A 17 11.33 -5.18 -3.47
CA ALA A 17 12.78 -5.27 -3.67
C ALA A 17 13.56 -5.62 -2.39
N SER A 18 13.37 -6.81 -1.82
CA SER A 18 14.44 -7.49 -1.06
C SER A 18 14.05 -8.91 -0.62
N MET A 19 13.99 -9.85 -1.56
CA MET A 19 14.38 -11.24 -1.25
C MET A 19 15.84 -11.41 -1.69
N ALA A 20 16.76 -11.12 -0.78
CA ALA A 20 18.13 -11.58 -0.89
C ALA A 20 18.62 -11.93 0.52
N ALA A 21 18.53 -13.21 0.83
CA ALA A 21 19.25 -13.80 1.95
C ALA A 21 20.75 -13.59 1.72
N LEU A 22 21.42 -12.84 2.59
CA LEU A 22 22.87 -12.97 2.77
C LEU A 22 23.25 -12.86 4.24
N ALA A 23 23.70 -13.99 4.77
CA ALA A 23 24.55 -14.08 5.94
C ALA A 23 25.84 -13.28 5.70
N GLY A 24 26.30 -12.56 6.72
CA GLY A 24 27.57 -11.85 6.69
C GLY A 24 27.96 -11.31 8.05
N CYS A 25 28.70 -12.11 8.82
CA CYS A 25 29.48 -11.64 9.97
C CYS A 25 30.64 -10.76 9.49
N GLY A 26 30.99 -9.74 10.28
CA GLY A 26 32.21 -8.95 10.07
C GLY A 26 32.40 -7.90 11.15
N SER A 27 33.09 -8.29 12.24
CA SER A 27 33.59 -7.44 13.31
C SER A 27 34.74 -6.54 12.84
N GLY A 28 34.82 -5.32 13.37
CA GLY A 28 35.94 -4.41 13.10
C GLY A 28 35.86 -3.10 13.89
N THR A 29 36.70 -2.99 14.90
CA THR A 29 36.87 -1.97 15.94
C THR A 29 37.46 -0.64 15.42
N GLY A 30 37.08 0.48 16.05
CA GLY A 30 37.78 1.77 15.95
C GLY A 30 37.27 2.77 17.00
N ASN A 31 38.16 3.24 17.89
CA ASN A 31 37.87 4.07 19.06
C ASN A 31 38.45 5.50 18.92
N ALA A 32 37.95 6.40 19.78
CA ALA A 32 38.40 7.77 20.15
C ALA A 32 37.87 8.94 19.27
N GLY A 33 37.39 10.07 19.79
CA GLY A 33 37.19 10.57 21.17
C GLY A 33 36.84 12.08 21.15
N GLY A 34 36.17 12.59 22.19
CA GLY A 34 35.83 14.02 22.44
C GLY A 34 34.60 14.54 21.68
N ASP A 35 33.63 15.29 22.21
CA ASP A 35 33.63 16.22 23.33
C ASP A 35 32.22 16.37 23.94
N SER A 36 32.13 16.77 25.22
CA SER A 36 30.89 16.75 26.01
C SER A 36 30.08 18.05 25.90
N ALA A 37 29.15 18.12 24.95
CA ALA A 37 28.08 19.11 24.97
C ALA A 37 26.81 18.46 25.54
N LYS A 38 26.40 18.91 26.73
CA LYS A 38 25.16 18.49 27.40
C LYS A 38 23.97 19.13 26.68
N SER A 39 23.71 18.66 25.46
CA SER A 39 22.44 18.87 24.76
C SER A 39 21.40 18.01 25.46
N THR A 40 20.30 18.59 25.90
CA THR A 40 19.09 17.84 26.23
C THR A 40 18.55 17.25 24.93
N THR A 41 19.17 16.15 24.49
CA THR A 41 18.77 15.38 23.33
C THR A 41 17.42 14.78 23.66
N ALA A 42 16.35 15.34 23.08
CA ALA A 42 15.08 14.63 22.99
C ALA A 42 15.41 13.23 22.46
N ALA A 43 15.03 12.19 23.21
CA ALA A 43 15.33 10.82 22.83
C ALA A 43 14.86 10.60 21.39
N VAL A 44 15.79 10.26 20.49
CA VAL A 44 15.44 10.00 19.09
C VAL A 44 14.47 8.84 19.12
N LYS A 45 13.20 9.13 18.76
CA LYS A 45 12.15 8.12 18.74
C LYS A 45 12.59 7.04 17.76
N LYS A 46 12.79 5.83 18.26
CA LYS A 46 13.15 4.68 17.43
C LYS A 46 11.86 4.02 16.96
N LEU A 47 11.78 3.74 15.66
CA LEU A 47 10.67 2.95 15.12
C LEU A 47 10.70 1.54 15.70
N ASP A 48 9.56 1.11 16.23
CA ASP A 48 9.34 -0.20 16.83
C ASP A 48 8.04 -0.78 16.27
N LEU A 49 8.16 -1.74 15.36
CA LEU A 49 7.02 -2.31 14.65
C LEU A 49 6.24 -3.33 15.49
N SER A 50 6.75 -3.78 16.63
CA SER A 50 5.97 -4.64 17.53
C SER A 50 4.80 -3.89 18.18
N LYS A 51 4.73 -2.57 18.01
CA LYS A 51 3.63 -1.70 18.47
C LYS A 51 2.52 -1.51 17.43
N ILE A 52 2.57 -2.25 16.32
CA ILE A 52 1.43 -2.39 15.43
C ILE A 52 0.69 -3.66 15.86
N GLU A 53 -0.38 -3.48 16.61
CA GLU A 53 -1.27 -4.56 16.97
C GLU A 53 -2.19 -4.82 15.78
N TYR A 54 -2.27 -6.06 15.31
CA TYR A 54 -3.13 -6.43 14.19
C TYR A 54 -3.86 -7.75 14.45
N SER A 55 -5.02 -7.91 13.82
CA SER A 55 -5.76 -9.17 13.74
C SER A 55 -6.16 -9.44 12.30
N VAL A 56 -6.31 -10.72 11.96
CA VAL A 56 -6.88 -11.14 10.67
C VAL A 56 -8.02 -12.10 10.95
N GLU A 57 -9.20 -11.75 10.47
CA GLU A 57 -10.45 -12.47 10.77
C GLU A 57 -11.30 -12.66 9.51
N SER A 58 -12.21 -13.64 9.55
CA SER A 58 -13.19 -13.85 8.49
C SER A 58 -14.36 -12.87 8.67
N THR A 59 -14.39 -11.82 7.86
CA THR A 59 -15.36 -10.72 7.96
C THR A 59 -16.34 -10.73 6.77
N PRO A 60 -17.65 -10.50 6.99
CA PRO A 60 -18.60 -10.25 5.91
C PRO A 60 -18.32 -8.89 5.25
N ILE A 61 -17.82 -8.90 4.02
CA ILE A 61 -17.55 -7.70 3.20
C ILE A 61 -18.23 -7.89 1.85
N ASP A 62 -19.01 -6.91 1.40
CA ASP A 62 -19.80 -6.99 0.16
C ASP A 62 -20.69 -8.25 0.05
N GLY A 63 -21.24 -8.72 1.17
CA GLY A 63 -22.08 -9.92 1.21
C GLY A 63 -21.33 -11.25 1.07
N LYS A 64 -19.99 -11.25 1.09
CA LYS A 64 -19.15 -12.46 1.10
C LYS A 64 -18.24 -12.46 2.32
N ARG A 65 -18.04 -13.62 2.94
CA ARG A 65 -17.01 -13.75 3.97
C ARG A 65 -15.65 -13.86 3.30
N GLN A 66 -14.74 -12.99 3.68
CA GLN A 66 -13.35 -12.96 3.22
C GLN A 66 -12.45 -12.62 4.40
N LEU A 67 -11.17 -12.98 4.32
CA LEU A 67 -10.21 -12.55 5.33
C LEU A 67 -9.97 -11.05 5.23
N ALA A 68 -9.95 -10.39 6.38
CA ALA A 68 -9.68 -8.97 6.51
C ALA A 68 -8.81 -8.69 7.72
N MET A 69 -7.90 -7.73 7.56
CA MET A 69 -6.99 -7.26 8.59
C MET A 69 -7.52 -5.98 9.23
N SER A 70 -7.42 -5.92 10.55
CA SER A 70 -7.58 -4.69 11.33
C SER A 70 -6.29 -4.44 12.09
N TYR A 71 -5.91 -3.18 12.31
CA TYR A 71 -4.71 -2.84 13.07
C TYR A 71 -4.79 -1.48 13.75
N THR A 72 -4.01 -1.33 14.82
CA THR A 72 -3.78 -0.06 15.53
C THR A 72 -2.30 0.30 15.46
N ASN A 73 -2.00 1.55 15.12
CA ASN A 73 -0.63 2.05 15.00
C ASN A 73 -0.18 2.75 16.29
N ASP A 74 0.62 2.10 17.13
CA ASP A 74 1.23 2.74 18.32
C ASP A 74 2.76 2.90 18.21
N THR A 75 3.28 2.89 16.98
CA THR A 75 4.71 3.06 16.71
C THR A 75 5.22 4.46 17.07
N GLY A 76 4.30 5.42 17.16
CA GLY A 76 4.64 6.81 17.35
C GLY A 76 5.08 7.56 16.09
N PHE A 77 4.95 6.93 14.93
CA PHE A 77 5.15 7.52 13.61
C PHE A 77 3.84 7.48 12.84
N ALA A 78 3.64 8.41 11.91
CA ALA A 78 2.60 8.26 10.91
C ALA A 78 3.01 7.12 9.94
N ILE A 79 2.07 6.23 9.67
CA ILE A 79 2.22 5.11 8.74
C ILE A 79 1.46 5.44 7.46
N ALA A 80 2.04 5.03 6.34
CA ALA A 80 1.44 5.15 5.01
C ALA A 80 0.96 3.82 4.44
N SER A 81 1.56 2.70 4.87
CA SER A 81 1.12 1.36 4.47
C SER A 81 1.55 0.32 5.50
N VAL A 82 0.69 -0.67 5.70
CA VAL A 82 0.96 -1.90 6.45
C VAL A 82 0.60 -3.07 5.56
N GLN A 83 1.56 -3.96 5.31
CA GLN A 83 1.34 -5.26 4.69
C GLN A 83 1.77 -6.37 5.64
N VAL A 84 0.88 -7.31 5.92
CA VAL A 84 1.23 -8.56 6.60
C VAL A 84 1.18 -9.69 5.58
N ALA A 85 2.32 -10.33 5.37
CA ALA A 85 2.43 -11.52 4.55
C ALA A 85 2.45 -12.77 5.43
N TYR A 86 1.74 -13.78 4.95
CA TYR A 86 1.64 -15.09 5.55
C TYR A 86 2.27 -16.11 4.61
N ARG A 87 2.93 -17.10 5.21
CA ARG A 87 3.43 -18.28 4.51
C ARG A 87 2.62 -19.50 4.88
N GLN A 88 2.63 -20.51 4.02
CA GLN A 88 2.05 -21.81 4.37
C GLN A 88 2.89 -22.48 5.45
N LYS A 89 2.21 -23.15 6.37
CA LYS A 89 2.91 -23.99 7.36
C LYS A 89 3.59 -25.16 6.65
N SER A 90 4.70 -25.63 7.22
CA SER A 90 5.52 -26.69 6.61
C SER A 90 4.82 -28.06 6.57
N ASP A 91 3.77 -28.25 7.37
CA ASP A 91 3.04 -29.51 7.55
C ASP A 91 1.68 -29.55 6.82
N VAL A 92 1.38 -28.56 5.98
CA VAL A 92 0.11 -28.49 5.23
C VAL A 92 0.05 -29.59 4.17
N THR A 93 -1.03 -30.37 4.17
CA THR A 93 -1.29 -31.40 3.16
C THR A 93 -2.00 -30.85 1.91
N GLU A 94 -1.89 -31.56 0.79
CA GLU A 94 -2.57 -31.17 -0.46
C GLU A 94 -4.10 -31.17 -0.33
N GLU A 95 -4.68 -32.02 0.52
CA GLU A 95 -6.11 -32.00 0.85
C GLU A 95 -6.49 -30.70 1.57
N GLN A 96 -5.70 -30.27 2.55
CA GLN A 96 -5.93 -29.02 3.28
C GLN A 96 -5.81 -27.80 2.36
N LYS A 97 -4.79 -27.75 1.49
CA LYS A 97 -4.68 -26.70 0.46
C LYS A 97 -5.91 -26.71 -0.46
N THR A 98 -6.30 -27.87 -0.96
CA THR A 98 -7.44 -27.99 -1.87
C THR A 98 -8.73 -27.49 -1.23
N ALA A 99 -8.95 -27.80 0.06
CA ALA A 99 -10.10 -27.31 0.82
C ALA A 99 -10.08 -25.79 1.01
N ALA A 100 -8.94 -25.21 1.43
CA ALA A 100 -8.81 -23.77 1.65
C ALA A 100 -9.06 -22.95 0.37
N PHE A 101 -8.61 -23.44 -0.78
CA PHE A 101 -8.73 -22.77 -2.07
C PHE A 101 -10.03 -23.11 -2.83
N ALA A 102 -10.90 -23.97 -2.30
CA ALA A 102 -12.10 -24.44 -3.00
C ALA A 102 -13.06 -23.29 -3.39
N GLU A 103 -13.21 -22.29 -2.51
CA GLU A 103 -14.07 -21.12 -2.76
C GLU A 103 -13.48 -20.19 -3.83
N LEU A 104 -12.16 -20.01 -3.88
CA LEU A 104 -11.49 -19.29 -4.97
C LEU A 104 -11.77 -19.95 -6.33
N ARG A 105 -11.71 -21.29 -6.40
CA ARG A 105 -12.01 -22.04 -7.64
C ARG A 105 -13.43 -21.81 -8.14
N LYS A 106 -14.41 -21.85 -7.23
CA LYS A 106 -15.82 -21.55 -7.56
C LYS A 106 -16.02 -20.13 -8.09
N GLY A 107 -15.11 -19.21 -7.76
CA GLY A 107 -15.10 -17.83 -8.23
C GLY A 107 -14.76 -17.63 -9.71
N GLY A 108 -14.55 -18.71 -10.48
CA GLY A 108 -14.26 -18.64 -11.92
C GLY A 108 -12.77 -18.52 -12.25
N MET A 109 -11.91 -18.93 -11.33
CA MET A 109 -10.48 -19.09 -11.58
C MET A 109 -10.25 -20.28 -12.52
N ASP A 110 -9.44 -20.09 -13.56
CA ASP A 110 -9.05 -21.17 -14.47
C ASP A 110 -8.12 -22.18 -13.78
N ASP A 111 -7.92 -23.34 -14.40
CA ASP A 111 -7.15 -24.42 -13.77
C ASP A 111 -5.68 -24.04 -13.54
N ASP A 112 -5.08 -23.26 -14.45
CA ASP A 112 -3.70 -22.78 -14.34
C ASP A 112 -3.55 -21.75 -13.21
N GLY A 113 -4.48 -20.79 -13.12
CA GLY A 113 -4.55 -19.83 -12.03
C GLY A 113 -4.82 -20.52 -10.69
N TYR A 114 -5.67 -21.54 -10.68
CA TYR A 114 -5.96 -22.32 -9.48
C TYR A 114 -4.73 -23.09 -9.00
N SER A 115 -4.05 -23.79 -9.91
CA SER A 115 -2.85 -24.55 -9.60
C SER A 115 -1.74 -23.64 -9.05
N SER A 116 -1.44 -22.55 -9.75
CA SER A 116 -0.41 -21.59 -9.33
C SER A 116 -0.75 -20.84 -8.05
N SER A 117 -2.03 -20.56 -7.79
CA SER A 117 -2.46 -19.83 -6.59
C SER A 117 -2.16 -20.57 -5.29
N LYS A 118 -2.11 -21.91 -5.34
CA LYS A 118 -1.90 -22.75 -4.15
C LYS A 118 -0.54 -22.56 -3.49
N ASP A 119 0.44 -22.00 -4.19
CA ASP A 119 1.76 -21.70 -3.66
C ASP A 119 1.96 -20.21 -3.35
N LEU A 120 0.96 -19.38 -3.61
CA LEU A 120 1.04 -17.94 -3.38
C LEU A 120 0.83 -17.60 -1.90
N PRO A 121 1.53 -16.58 -1.39
CA PRO A 121 1.33 -16.12 -0.02
C PRO A 121 -0.05 -15.45 0.11
N LEU A 122 -0.65 -15.58 1.29
CA LEU A 122 -1.74 -14.71 1.72
C LEU A 122 -1.14 -13.36 2.13
N LYS A 123 -1.69 -12.27 1.62
CA LYS A 123 -1.29 -10.91 1.95
C LYS A 123 -2.49 -10.11 2.41
N CYS A 124 -2.32 -9.37 3.50
CA CYS A 124 -3.28 -8.36 3.93
C CYS A 124 -2.57 -7.01 3.84
N THR A 125 -3.08 -6.12 3.00
CA THR A 125 -2.46 -4.81 2.76
C THR A 125 -3.45 -3.71 3.08
N SER A 126 -2.94 -2.63 3.66
CA SER A 126 -3.64 -1.39 3.88
C SER A 126 -2.71 -0.25 3.53
N ASP A 127 -3.10 0.61 2.59
CA ASP A 127 -2.36 1.80 2.15
C ASP A 127 -2.94 3.09 2.76
N ARG A 128 -3.52 2.95 3.96
CA ARG A 128 -4.10 4.03 4.75
C ARG A 128 -3.01 4.91 5.35
N LEU A 129 -3.21 6.23 5.28
CA LEU A 129 -2.45 7.14 6.13
C LEU A 129 -3.00 7.10 7.55
N VAL A 130 -2.21 6.61 8.51
CA VAL A 130 -2.61 6.41 9.90
C VAL A 130 -1.60 7.06 10.83
N GLU A 131 -2.02 8.11 11.52
CA GLU A 131 -1.24 8.72 12.60
C GLU A 131 -1.12 7.74 13.79
N SER A 132 -0.15 7.95 14.67
CA SER A 132 -0.02 7.13 15.87
C SER A 132 -1.26 7.26 16.78
N GLY A 133 -1.70 6.15 17.36
CA GLY A 133 -2.97 6.01 18.09
C GLY A 133 -4.17 5.75 17.18
N GLY A 134 -4.00 5.77 15.86
CA GLY A 134 -5.06 5.50 14.89
C GLY A 134 -5.30 4.01 14.65
N THR A 135 -6.55 3.66 14.35
CA THR A 135 -6.99 2.29 14.03
C THR A 135 -7.60 2.24 12.63
N VAL A 136 -7.37 1.13 11.95
CA VAL A 136 -8.00 0.78 10.67
C VAL A 136 -8.65 -0.59 10.81
N GLU A 137 -9.85 -0.72 10.26
CA GLU A 137 -10.62 -1.96 10.32
C GLU A 137 -10.84 -2.55 8.91
N ASN A 138 -10.97 -3.87 8.88
CA ASN A 138 -11.55 -4.63 7.76
C ASN A 138 -10.86 -4.44 6.40
N GLN A 139 -9.54 -4.28 6.39
CA GLN A 139 -8.74 -4.18 5.17
C GLN A 139 -8.62 -5.55 4.52
N GLY A 140 -9.16 -5.71 3.32
CA GLY A 140 -9.26 -7.02 2.67
C GLY A 140 -7.90 -7.67 2.40
N CYS A 141 -7.84 -8.99 2.60
CA CYS A 141 -6.67 -9.79 2.22
C CYS A 141 -6.86 -10.43 0.84
N ASP A 142 -5.75 -10.80 0.21
CA ASP A 142 -5.72 -11.47 -1.07
C ASP A 142 -4.69 -12.60 -1.13
N VAL A 143 -4.92 -13.55 -2.03
CA VAL A 143 -3.97 -14.58 -2.43
C VAL A 143 -3.75 -14.41 -3.93
N GLY A 144 -2.55 -13.96 -4.31
CA GLY A 144 -2.23 -13.73 -5.72
C GLY A 144 -3.10 -12.67 -6.41
N GLY A 145 -3.53 -11.63 -5.68
CA GLY A 145 -4.43 -10.60 -6.18
C GLY A 145 -5.92 -10.98 -6.15
N TRP A 146 -6.26 -12.21 -5.76
CA TRP A 146 -7.63 -12.65 -5.58
C TRP A 146 -8.08 -12.45 -4.14
N LYS A 147 -9.26 -11.84 -3.93
CA LYS A 147 -9.86 -11.69 -2.60
C LYS A 147 -9.79 -13.02 -1.85
N ALA A 148 -9.28 -13.03 -0.63
CA ALA A 148 -9.10 -14.24 0.19
C ALA A 148 -10.45 -14.77 0.71
N VAL A 149 -11.26 -15.32 -0.19
CA VAL A 149 -12.52 -16.02 0.08
C VAL A 149 -12.20 -17.49 0.31
N GLY A 150 -12.23 -17.92 1.57
CA GLY A 150 -11.81 -19.26 1.98
C GLY A 150 -11.29 -19.27 3.42
N ASP A 151 -11.02 -20.47 3.94
CA ASP A 151 -10.47 -20.65 5.28
C ASP A 151 -8.96 -20.91 5.19
N PHE A 152 -8.18 -19.83 5.05
CA PHE A 152 -6.72 -19.92 4.90
C PHE A 152 -5.98 -19.94 6.24
N LEU A 153 -6.56 -19.41 7.32
CA LEU A 153 -5.89 -19.29 8.62
C LEU A 153 -5.39 -20.63 9.21
N PRO A 154 -6.08 -21.77 9.01
CA PRO A 154 -5.57 -23.06 9.49
C PRO A 154 -4.26 -23.50 8.82
N ILE A 155 -4.05 -23.13 7.56
CA ILE A 155 -2.90 -23.58 6.74
C ILE A 155 -1.79 -22.52 6.62
N MET A 156 -2.04 -21.30 7.10
CA MET A 156 -1.12 -20.17 7.00
C MET A 156 -0.58 -19.79 8.38
N GLU A 157 0.63 -19.25 8.41
CA GLU A 157 1.21 -18.60 9.58
C GLU A 157 1.78 -17.22 9.20
N PRO A 158 1.70 -16.21 10.09
CA PRO A 158 2.30 -14.90 9.81
C PRO A 158 3.82 -15.01 9.68
N ASP A 159 4.38 -14.35 8.68
CA ASP A 159 5.81 -14.44 8.36
C ASP A 159 6.50 -13.08 8.54
N VAL A 160 6.02 -12.09 7.79
CA VAL A 160 6.66 -10.77 7.74
C VAL A 160 5.62 -9.66 7.66
N MET A 161 5.84 -8.58 8.42
CA MET A 161 5.11 -7.33 8.26
C MET A 161 6.03 -6.28 7.62
N THR A 162 5.58 -5.63 6.56
CA THR A 162 6.28 -4.51 5.90
C THR A 162 5.48 -3.24 6.11
N VAL A 163 6.18 -2.17 6.50
CA VAL A 163 5.57 -0.89 6.87
C VAL A 163 6.29 0.25 6.15
N VAL A 164 5.52 1.12 5.51
CA VAL A 164 6.01 2.41 5.01
C VAL A 164 5.60 3.49 6.01
N TYR A 165 6.54 4.29 6.47
CA TYR A 165 6.32 5.29 7.53
C TYR A 165 6.94 6.63 7.18
N PHE A 166 6.40 7.71 7.75
CA PHE A 166 6.97 9.05 7.60
C PHE A 166 8.17 9.22 8.53
N LYS A 167 9.36 9.31 7.95
CA LYS A 167 10.60 9.63 8.68
C LYS A 167 10.68 11.12 9.01
N SER A 168 10.03 11.95 8.19
CA SER A 168 9.82 13.38 8.42
C SER A 168 8.62 13.87 7.60
N ALA A 169 8.29 15.17 7.66
CA ALA A 169 7.13 15.73 6.97
C ALA A 169 7.08 15.49 5.45
N ASN A 170 8.23 15.32 4.80
CA ASN A 170 8.33 15.14 3.34
C ASN A 170 9.11 13.88 2.93
N LYS A 171 9.49 13.02 3.87
CA LYS A 171 10.28 11.81 3.59
C LYS A 171 9.63 10.58 4.19
N ILE A 172 9.53 9.52 3.40
CA ILE A 172 9.09 8.19 3.83
C ILE A 172 10.28 7.23 3.87
N GLY A 173 10.23 6.29 4.79
CA GLY A 173 11.13 5.14 4.85
C GLY A 173 10.33 3.84 4.90
N GLN A 174 11.02 2.72 4.73
CA GLN A 174 10.46 1.38 4.86
C GLN A 174 11.09 0.64 6.03
N ALA A 175 10.31 -0.19 6.69
CA ALA A 175 10.80 -1.11 7.70
C ALA A 175 10.05 -2.44 7.60
N THR A 176 10.72 -3.49 8.03
CA THR A 176 10.21 -4.86 8.04
C THR A 176 10.27 -5.39 9.46
N TYR A 177 9.23 -6.09 9.89
CA TYR A 177 9.17 -6.81 11.14
C TYR A 177 9.09 -8.30 10.84
N ASP A 178 10.12 -9.02 11.25
CA ASP A 178 10.13 -10.47 11.27
C ASP A 178 9.20 -10.93 12.40
N LEU A 179 8.05 -11.51 12.06
CA LEU A 179 7.03 -11.92 13.02
C LEU A 179 7.47 -13.16 13.80
N VAL A 180 8.37 -13.97 13.24
CA VAL A 180 8.93 -15.17 13.87
C VAL A 180 9.98 -14.78 14.91
N ASN A 181 10.95 -13.96 14.52
CA ASN A 181 12.08 -13.57 15.35
C ASN A 181 11.85 -12.27 16.14
N ARG A 182 10.69 -11.63 15.96
CA ARG A 182 10.26 -10.39 16.63
C ARG A 182 11.28 -9.26 16.51
N LYS A 183 11.72 -9.02 15.28
CA LYS A 183 12.80 -8.07 15.01
C LYS A 183 12.42 -7.07 13.92
N THR A 184 12.54 -5.79 14.24
CA THR A 184 12.46 -4.70 13.26
C THR A 184 13.80 -4.51 12.54
N THR A 185 13.74 -4.47 11.21
CA THR A 185 14.81 -4.07 10.31
C THR A 185 14.35 -2.83 9.55
N ILE A 186 15.16 -1.77 9.53
CA ILE A 186 14.84 -0.51 8.87
C ILE A 186 15.66 -0.44 7.58
N ASP A 187 14.99 -0.14 6.47
CA ASP A 187 15.68 0.10 5.21
C ASP A 187 16.47 1.42 5.29
N SER A 188 17.65 1.41 4.68
CA SER A 188 18.47 2.60 4.50
C SER A 188 17.88 3.57 3.48
N GLU A 189 17.09 3.08 2.52
CA GLU A 189 16.49 3.91 1.48
C GLU A 189 15.42 4.85 2.08
N VAL A 190 15.45 6.11 1.64
CA VAL A 190 14.49 7.14 2.02
C VAL A 190 14.00 7.83 0.76
N LYS A 191 12.68 7.94 0.61
CA LYS A 191 12.04 8.53 -0.58
C LYS A 191 11.31 9.80 -0.23
N ASP A 192 11.14 10.67 -1.23
CA ASP A 192 10.24 11.81 -1.12
C ASP A 192 8.80 11.32 -1.00
N ALA A 193 8.07 11.90 -0.03
CA ALA A 193 6.66 11.59 0.18
C ALA A 193 5.78 12.20 -0.92
N VAL A 194 6.22 13.26 -1.58
CA VAL A 194 5.42 13.96 -2.61
C VAL A 194 6.19 14.01 -3.92
N ASN A 195 5.94 13.04 -4.80
CA ASN A 195 6.52 12.95 -6.13
C ASN A 195 5.59 13.56 -7.19
N TRP A 196 5.29 14.86 -7.06
CA TRP A 196 4.54 15.60 -8.07
C TRP A 196 5.50 16.28 -9.04
N LYS A 197 5.62 15.76 -10.27
CA LYS A 197 6.62 16.23 -11.23
C LYS A 197 6.22 17.58 -11.84
N ASP A 198 7.23 18.33 -12.27
CA ASP A 198 7.05 19.62 -12.94
C ASP A 198 7.19 19.48 -14.47
N ASP A 199 6.43 18.55 -15.05
CA ASP A 199 6.40 18.30 -16.50
C ASP A 199 5.18 18.96 -17.19
N ALA A 200 5.19 18.95 -18.53
CA ALA A 200 4.19 19.63 -19.33
C ALA A 200 2.75 19.14 -19.08
N LEU A 201 2.55 17.83 -18.85
CA LEU A 201 1.22 17.27 -18.57
C LEU A 201 0.82 17.56 -17.13
N THR A 202 1.71 17.33 -16.17
CA THR A 202 1.40 17.52 -14.75
C THR A 202 1.08 18.98 -14.43
N ARG A 203 1.66 19.96 -15.16
CA ARG A 203 1.35 21.40 -15.02
C ARG A 203 -0.09 21.77 -15.42
N THR A 204 -0.76 20.95 -16.22
CA THR A 204 -2.18 21.20 -16.57
C THR A 204 -3.13 20.80 -15.45
N LEU A 205 -2.67 19.98 -14.51
CA LEU A 205 -3.46 19.51 -13.38
C LEU A 205 -3.26 20.39 -12.13
N PRO A 206 -4.29 20.52 -11.27
CA PRO A 206 -4.08 21.05 -9.93
C PRO A 206 -3.23 20.05 -9.12
N LYS A 207 -2.36 20.54 -8.24
CA LYS A 207 -1.62 19.65 -7.31
C LYS A 207 -2.57 19.16 -6.21
N PRO A 208 -2.68 17.83 -5.96
CA PRO A 208 -3.54 17.32 -4.90
C PRO A 208 -3.04 17.76 -3.51
N LYS A 209 -3.97 18.09 -2.62
CA LYS A 209 -3.68 18.43 -1.21
C LYS A 209 -3.48 17.14 -0.41
N SER A 210 -2.34 16.48 -0.60
CA SER A 210 -1.99 15.23 0.07
C SER A 210 -0.58 15.28 0.68
N LYS A 211 -0.38 14.55 1.79
CA LYS A 211 0.93 14.31 2.41
C LYS A 211 1.76 13.26 1.67
N LEU A 212 1.12 12.41 0.86
CA LEU A 212 1.76 11.32 0.13
C LEU A 212 1.22 11.26 -1.30
N VAL A 213 2.10 11.52 -2.26
CA VAL A 213 1.81 11.43 -3.69
C VAL A 213 2.89 10.60 -4.36
N ILE A 214 2.50 9.47 -4.94
CA ILE A 214 3.39 8.55 -5.65
C ILE A 214 3.19 8.73 -7.16
N ASP A 215 4.28 8.83 -7.92
CA ASP A 215 4.27 8.76 -9.38
C ASP A 215 4.37 7.32 -9.84
N ASN A 216 3.32 6.81 -10.49
CA ASN A 216 3.31 5.46 -11.06
C ASN A 216 4.10 5.40 -12.35
N TYR A 217 3.87 6.40 -13.21
CA TYR A 217 4.62 6.63 -14.41
C TYR A 217 4.47 8.08 -14.85
N ALA A 218 5.52 8.60 -15.47
CA ALA A 218 5.51 9.89 -16.13
C ALA A 218 6.21 9.75 -17.49
N HIS A 219 5.42 9.86 -18.55
CA HIS A 219 5.84 9.79 -19.94
C HIS A 219 5.41 11.06 -20.67
N LYS A 220 5.91 11.26 -21.89
CA LYS A 220 5.60 12.45 -22.70
C LYS A 220 4.10 12.61 -22.99
N THR A 221 3.36 11.51 -23.07
CA THR A 221 1.95 11.48 -23.47
C THR A 221 1.03 10.95 -22.38
N ALA A 222 1.57 10.53 -21.22
CA ALA A 222 0.75 9.99 -20.14
C ALA A 222 1.44 10.17 -18.79
N VAL A 223 0.67 10.54 -17.78
CA VAL A 223 1.11 10.58 -16.38
C VAL A 223 0.09 9.84 -15.51
N SER A 224 0.58 9.18 -14.46
CA SER A 224 -0.26 8.59 -13.43
C SER A 224 0.33 8.82 -12.04
N TYR A 225 -0.56 9.21 -11.12
CA TYR A 225 -0.24 9.46 -9.73
C TYR A 225 -1.29 8.84 -8.81
N ASP A 226 -0.87 8.46 -7.61
CA ASP A 226 -1.79 8.16 -6.51
C ASP A 226 -1.54 9.11 -5.34
N ALA A 227 -2.61 9.75 -4.86
CA ALA A 227 -2.60 10.66 -3.73
C ALA A 227 -3.36 10.04 -2.56
N TYR A 228 -2.72 9.94 -1.38
CA TYR A 228 -3.27 9.26 -0.21
C TYR A 228 -3.74 10.22 0.88
N GLY A 229 -4.60 9.76 1.78
CA GLY A 229 -5.22 10.59 2.82
C GLY A 229 -6.17 11.64 2.25
N ILE A 230 -6.81 11.32 1.13
CA ILE A 230 -7.81 12.13 0.45
C ILE A 230 -9.18 11.68 0.93
N SER A 231 -9.97 12.57 1.54
CA SER A 231 -11.37 12.28 1.84
C SER A 231 -12.23 12.34 0.57
N ARG A 232 -13.44 11.78 0.64
CA ARG A 232 -14.42 11.88 -0.45
C ARG A 232 -14.74 13.33 -0.84
N ASP A 233 -14.77 14.25 0.13
CA ASP A 233 -15.02 15.66 -0.16
C ASP A 233 -13.81 16.32 -0.82
N GLN A 234 -12.59 15.95 -0.42
CA GLN A 234 -11.37 16.42 -1.08
C GLN A 234 -11.27 15.88 -2.51
N PHE A 235 -11.70 14.65 -2.77
CA PHE A 235 -11.82 14.10 -4.12
C PHE A 235 -12.78 14.94 -4.98
N LYS A 236 -13.98 15.25 -4.48
CA LYS A 236 -14.94 16.11 -5.18
C LYS A 236 -14.38 17.51 -5.44
N GLN A 237 -13.70 18.10 -4.46
CA GLN A 237 -13.03 19.39 -4.63
C GLN A 237 -11.92 19.34 -5.69
N TYR A 238 -11.20 18.21 -5.81
CA TYR A 238 -10.19 18.03 -6.83
C TYR A 238 -10.79 17.96 -8.24
N ILE A 239 -11.95 17.32 -8.41
CA ILE A 239 -12.70 17.34 -9.68
C ILE A 239 -13.04 18.78 -10.08
N GLU A 240 -13.55 19.60 -9.15
CA GLU A 240 -13.87 21.00 -9.43
C GLU A 240 -12.62 21.82 -9.77
N ALA A 241 -11.50 21.61 -9.06
CA ALA A 241 -10.23 22.26 -9.38
C ALA A 241 -9.70 21.87 -10.78
N CYS A 242 -9.96 20.64 -11.24
CA CYS A 242 -9.66 20.24 -12.63
C CYS A 242 -10.55 21.00 -13.63
N LYS A 243 -11.82 21.22 -13.31
CA LYS A 243 -12.72 22.03 -14.16
C LYS A 243 -12.26 23.47 -14.26
N GLU A 244 -11.82 24.07 -13.16
CA GLU A 244 -11.20 25.41 -13.15
C GLU A 244 -9.91 25.49 -13.98
N LYS A 245 -9.22 24.37 -14.17
CA LYS A 245 -8.04 24.23 -15.05
C LYS A 245 -8.39 24.04 -16.54
N GLY A 246 -9.68 24.06 -16.91
CA GLY A 246 -10.13 23.95 -18.30
C GLY A 246 -10.54 22.53 -18.72
N PHE A 247 -10.61 21.58 -17.79
CA PHE A 247 -11.20 20.27 -18.09
C PHE A 247 -12.73 20.35 -18.08
N THR A 248 -13.39 19.68 -19.02
CA THR A 248 -14.85 19.56 -19.06
C THR A 248 -15.26 18.16 -18.64
N GLU A 249 -16.26 18.04 -17.76
CA GLU A 249 -16.77 16.75 -17.32
C GLU A 249 -17.41 15.97 -18.48
N ASP A 250 -16.98 14.72 -18.65
CA ASP A 250 -17.60 13.75 -19.56
C ASP A 250 -18.61 12.89 -18.80
N SER A 251 -18.16 12.30 -17.69
CA SER A 251 -18.99 11.56 -16.77
C SER A 251 -18.41 11.60 -15.36
N SER A 252 -19.29 11.53 -14.36
CA SER A 252 -18.92 11.56 -12.96
C SER A 252 -19.82 10.62 -12.16
N TYR A 253 -19.20 9.88 -11.25
CA TYR A 253 -19.79 8.88 -10.37
C TYR A 253 -19.29 9.14 -8.95
N ASP A 254 -19.87 8.43 -7.98
CA ASP A 254 -19.53 8.61 -6.57
C ASP A 254 -18.02 8.39 -6.27
N THR A 255 -17.39 7.47 -6.99
CA THR A 255 -15.97 7.09 -6.79
C THR A 255 -15.11 7.27 -8.04
N SER A 256 -15.60 7.91 -9.09
CA SER A 256 -14.80 8.11 -10.30
C SER A 256 -15.30 9.30 -11.11
N ALA A 257 -14.39 9.93 -11.86
CA ALA A 257 -14.74 10.98 -12.79
C ALA A 257 -13.85 10.89 -14.03
N TYR A 258 -14.44 11.22 -15.18
CA TYR A 258 -13.78 11.26 -16.47
C TYR A 258 -13.97 12.66 -17.04
N LEU A 259 -12.87 13.30 -17.39
CA LEU A 259 -12.87 14.67 -17.89
C LEU A 259 -12.06 14.78 -19.17
N ASN A 260 -12.52 15.63 -20.08
CA ASN A 260 -11.86 15.96 -21.33
C ASN A 260 -11.13 17.29 -21.17
N GLY A 261 -9.82 17.30 -21.45
CA GLY A 261 -9.04 18.53 -21.52
C GLY A 261 -8.97 19.07 -22.94
N GLU A 262 -8.38 20.27 -23.08
CA GLU A 262 -8.12 20.85 -24.39
C GLU A 262 -7.25 19.92 -25.26
N SER A 263 -7.36 20.09 -26.58
CA SER A 263 -6.63 19.30 -27.58
C SER A 263 -6.88 17.78 -27.52
N GLY A 264 -7.94 17.33 -26.84
CA GLY A 264 -8.38 15.93 -26.79
C GLY A 264 -7.65 15.06 -25.76
N SER A 265 -7.04 15.67 -24.75
CA SER A 265 -6.52 14.96 -23.59
C SER A 265 -7.65 14.38 -22.73
N ARG A 266 -7.38 13.27 -22.05
CA ARG A 266 -8.35 12.56 -21.19
C ARG A 266 -7.79 12.36 -19.79
N LEU A 267 -8.56 12.81 -18.81
CA LEU A 267 -8.29 12.65 -17.38
C LEU A 267 -9.26 11.63 -16.80
N SER A 268 -8.74 10.57 -16.17
CA SER A 268 -9.49 9.64 -15.34
C SER A 268 -9.07 9.81 -13.89
N LEU A 269 -10.07 9.97 -13.04
CA LEU A 269 -9.92 10.07 -11.59
C LEU A 269 -10.70 8.93 -10.96
N ASN A 270 -10.07 8.21 -10.01
CA ASN A 270 -10.71 7.14 -9.27
C ASN A 270 -10.45 7.33 -7.78
N TYR A 271 -11.49 7.22 -6.96
CA TYR A 271 -11.42 7.33 -5.52
C TYR A 271 -11.59 5.96 -4.87
N ASP A 272 -10.64 5.57 -4.04
CA ASP A 272 -10.76 4.41 -3.16
C ASP A 272 -11.18 4.88 -1.77
N ALA A 273 -12.41 4.55 -1.38
CA ALA A 273 -12.97 4.95 -0.10
C ALA A 273 -12.38 4.18 1.07
N ASP A 274 -12.00 2.91 0.84
CA ASP A 274 -11.41 2.07 1.86
C ASP A 274 -10.02 2.61 2.19
N GLU A 275 -9.22 2.92 1.16
CA GLU A 275 -7.86 3.45 1.32
C GLU A 275 -7.82 4.96 1.59
N GLN A 276 -8.91 5.71 1.32
CA GLN A 276 -8.94 7.18 1.21
C GLN A 276 -7.81 7.68 0.31
N SER A 277 -7.78 7.16 -0.90
CA SER A 277 -6.81 7.53 -1.91
C SER A 277 -7.51 7.93 -3.21
N MET A 278 -6.81 8.72 -4.02
CA MET A 278 -7.26 9.13 -5.34
C MET A 278 -6.18 8.79 -6.36
N SER A 279 -6.56 7.99 -7.35
CA SER A 279 -5.75 7.75 -8.54
C SER A 279 -6.06 8.79 -9.61
N ILE A 280 -5.01 9.35 -10.20
CA ILE A 280 -5.04 10.41 -11.20
C ILE A 280 -4.32 9.88 -12.44
N GLN A 281 -5.01 9.78 -13.56
CA GLN A 281 -4.41 9.38 -14.83
C GLN A 281 -4.76 10.36 -15.94
N LEU A 282 -3.76 11.03 -16.49
CA LEU A 282 -3.91 11.95 -17.62
C LEU A 282 -3.19 11.39 -18.84
N THR A 283 -3.89 11.35 -19.97
CA THR A 283 -3.34 10.99 -21.28
C THR A 283 -3.52 12.14 -22.25
N ALA A 284 -2.46 12.48 -22.97
CA ALA A 284 -2.52 13.40 -24.09
C ALA A 284 -3.18 12.71 -25.29
N LYS A 285 -3.76 13.51 -26.20
CA LYS A 285 -4.19 12.99 -27.51
C LYS A 285 -2.97 12.48 -28.28
N GLN A 286 -3.10 11.29 -28.86
CA GLN A 286 -2.12 10.72 -29.79
C GLN A 286 -2.18 11.40 -31.15
#